data_AF-A0A963MWR9-F1
#
_entry.id   AF-A0A963MWR9-F1
#
_cell.length_a   1.000
_cell.length_b   1.000
_cell.length_c   1.000
_cell.angle_alpha   90.00
_cell.angle_beta   90.00
_cell.angle_gamma   90.00
#
_symmetry.space_group_name_H-M   'P 1'
#
loop_
_entity.id
_entity.type
_entity.pdbx_description
1 polymer ?
#
loop_
_entity_poly.entity_id
_entity_poly.type
_entity_poly.pdbx_seq_one_letter_code
_entity_poly.pdbx_strand_id
1 'polypeptide(L)'
;MRDLIVTALFVVGAVVALKRPYYGALLWVWIGLMNPHRLGWGFAYDLPFAMASVVIIGIAMILSARAVRWQTASPVVVLILMILWMGLTSVTAILSDPSWSKYVDVLKVLGMALVVGALVA
;
A
#
# COMPACT_ATOMS: atom_id res chain seq x y z
N MET A 1 13.49 -13.18 -17.87
CA MET A 1 14.60 -12.27 -17.48
C MET A 1 14.10 -11.04 -16.72
N ARG A 2 13.06 -10.33 -17.21
CA ARG A 2 12.46 -9.17 -16.51
C ARG A 2 11.88 -9.51 -15.13
N ASP A 3 11.22 -10.65 -15.00
CA ASP A 3 10.60 -11.12 -13.74
C ASP A 3 11.62 -11.30 -12.62
N LEU A 4 12.81 -11.81 -12.96
CA LEU A 4 13.93 -11.92 -12.03
C LEU A 4 14.44 -10.55 -11.59
N ILE A 5 14.51 -9.58 -12.49
CA ILE A 5 14.94 -8.21 -12.16
C ILE A 5 13.93 -7.56 -11.20
N VAL A 6 12.64 -7.63 -11.52
CA VAL A 6 11.58 -7.06 -10.66
C VAL A 6 11.59 -7.72 -9.28
N THR A 7 11.70 -9.05 -9.23
CA THR A 7 11.72 -9.80 -7.97
C THR A 7 12.99 -9.51 -7.16
N ALA A 8 14.15 -9.45 -7.80
CA ALA A 8 15.41 -9.13 -7.13
C ALA A 8 15.37 -7.71 -6.54
N LEU A 9 14.89 -6.74 -7.31
CA LEU A 9 14.75 -5.35 -6.84
C LEU A 9 13.74 -5.26 -5.69
N PHE A 10 12.66 -6.03 -5.77
CA PHE A 10 11.70 -6.17 -4.67
C PHE A 10 12.35 -6.71 -3.40
N VAL A 11 13.04 -7.84 -3.48
CA VAL A 11 13.66 -8.50 -2.32
C VAL A 11 14.73 -7.61 -1.69
N VAL A 12 15.58 -6.98 -2.51
CA VAL A 12 16.61 -6.05 -2.01
C VAL A 12 15.94 -4.87 -1.29
N GLY A 13 14.94 -4.25 -1.91
CA GLY A 13 14.21 -3.16 -1.28
C GLY A 13 13.49 -3.60 -0.01
N ALA A 14 12.94 -4.82 0.03
CA ALA A 14 12.24 -5.38 1.18
C ALA A 14 13.17 -5.55 2.38
N VAL A 15 14.38 -6.07 2.16
CA VAL A 15 15.41 -6.20 3.20
C VAL A 15 15.83 -4.83 3.73
N VAL A 16 16.00 -3.85 2.85
CA VAL A 16 16.31 -2.46 3.25
C VAL A 16 15.15 -1.83 4.03
N ALA A 17 13.92 -2.10 3.62
CA ALA A 17 12.71 -1.58 4.25
C ALA A 17 12.60 -1.98 5.73
N LEU A 18 13.02 -3.19 6.11
CA LEU A 18 12.99 -3.65 7.50
C LEU A 18 13.81 -2.76 8.46
N LYS A 19 14.92 -2.19 7.99
CA LYS A 19 15.74 -1.26 8.78
C LYS A 19 15.33 0.20 8.58
N ARG A 20 14.73 0.53 7.44
CA ARG A 20 14.35 1.88 7.04
C ARG A 20 12.97 1.84 6.40
N PRO A 21 11.88 1.98 7.18
CA PRO A 21 10.50 1.82 6.71
C PRO A 21 10.15 2.69 5.48
N TYR A 22 10.78 3.85 5.34
CA TYR A 22 10.66 4.73 4.17
C TYR A 22 10.87 4.01 2.82
N TYR A 23 11.84 3.09 2.73
CA TYR A 23 12.06 2.32 1.48
C TYR A 23 10.94 1.32 1.22
N GLY A 24 10.27 0.84 2.26
CA GLY A 24 9.07 0.02 2.13
C GLY A 24 7.94 0.80 1.48
N ALA A 25 7.73 2.05 1.93
CA ALA A 25 6.75 2.95 1.33
C ALA A 25 7.02 3.18 -0.17
N LEU A 26 8.27 3.49 -0.55
CA LEU A 26 8.69 3.63 -1.95
C LEU A 26 8.43 2.36 -2.77
N LEU A 27 8.72 1.19 -2.19
CA LEU A 27 8.48 -0.10 -2.82
C LEU A 27 7.01 -0.35 -3.13
N TRP A 28 6.14 -0.08 -2.15
CA TRP A 28 4.69 -0.23 -2.31
C TRP A 28 4.15 0.75 -3.35
N VAL A 29 4.60 2.01 -3.36
CA VAL A 29 4.25 3.00 -4.37
C VAL A 29 4.69 2.53 -5.76
N TRP A 30 5.92 2.09 -5.91
CA TRP A 30 6.45 1.60 -7.19
C TRP A 30 5.64 0.41 -7.72
N ILE A 31 5.40 -0.60 -6.89
CA ILE A 31 4.66 -1.80 -7.31
C ILE A 31 3.17 -1.54 -7.51
N GLY A 32 2.56 -0.75 -6.62
CA GLY A 32 1.13 -0.45 -6.65
C GLY A 32 0.75 0.43 -7.83
N LEU A 33 1.57 1.43 -8.18
CA LEU A 33 1.27 2.39 -9.25
C LEU A 33 1.81 1.96 -10.61
N MET A 34 3.10 1.63 -10.72
CA MET A 34 3.67 1.26 -12.03
C MET A 34 3.31 -0.17 -12.43
N ASN A 35 2.98 -1.03 -11.47
CA ASN A 35 2.64 -2.42 -11.69
C ASN A 35 3.65 -3.19 -12.58
N PRO A 36 4.97 -3.12 -12.30
CA PRO A 36 6.01 -3.64 -13.17
C PRO A 36 6.02 -5.18 -13.24
N HIS A 37 5.48 -5.84 -12.21
CA HIS A 37 5.36 -7.29 -12.13
C HIS A 37 4.36 -7.85 -13.15
N ARG A 38 3.32 -7.08 -13.51
CA ARG A 38 2.37 -7.44 -14.58
C ARG A 38 2.91 -7.28 -15.99
N LEU A 39 4.10 -6.70 -16.14
CA LEU A 39 4.75 -6.52 -17.44
C LEU A 39 5.70 -7.69 -17.79
N GLY A 40 5.76 -8.69 -16.92
CA GLY A 40 6.38 -10.00 -17.15
C GLY A 40 5.36 -11.04 -17.63
N TRP A 41 5.85 -12.22 -17.98
CA TRP A 41 5.03 -13.35 -18.49
C TRP A 41 5.26 -14.64 -17.69
N GLY A 42 6.05 -14.59 -16.62
CA GLY A 42 6.36 -15.73 -15.76
C GLY A 42 5.85 -15.52 -14.34
N PHE A 43 6.53 -16.14 -13.38
CA PHE A 43 6.09 -16.25 -11.98
C PHE A 43 5.83 -14.90 -11.28
N ALA A 44 6.45 -13.81 -11.74
CA ALA A 44 6.25 -12.50 -11.13
C ALA A 44 4.84 -11.94 -11.42
N TYR A 45 4.16 -12.42 -12.45
CA TYR A 45 2.81 -11.97 -12.78
C TYR A 45 1.79 -12.37 -11.70
N ASP A 46 1.89 -13.59 -11.19
CA ASP A 46 0.94 -14.17 -10.23
C ASP A 46 1.27 -13.88 -8.77
N LEU A 47 2.48 -13.39 -8.48
CA LEU A 47 2.91 -13.10 -7.12
C LEU A 47 2.23 -11.84 -6.56
N PRO A 48 1.65 -11.90 -5.34
CA PRO A 48 0.95 -10.77 -4.72
C PRO A 48 1.94 -9.77 -4.08
N PHE A 49 2.80 -9.15 -4.90
CA PHE A 49 3.85 -8.24 -4.45
C PHE A 49 3.32 -7.06 -3.61
N ALA A 50 2.14 -6.53 -3.98
CA ALA A 50 1.50 -5.47 -3.22
C ALA A 50 1.20 -5.92 -1.78
N MET A 51 0.60 -7.10 -1.58
CA MET A 51 0.34 -7.62 -0.24
C MET A 51 1.64 -7.91 0.52
N ALA A 52 2.65 -8.49 -0.13
CA ALA A 52 3.95 -8.73 0.48
C ALA A 52 4.58 -7.42 0.99
N SER A 53 4.51 -6.34 0.21
CA SER A 53 5.06 -5.04 0.63
C SER A 53 4.30 -4.44 1.82
N VAL A 54 2.98 -4.62 1.92
CA VAL A 54 2.22 -4.20 3.11
C VAL A 54 2.71 -4.92 4.37
N VAL A 55 2.91 -6.23 4.30
CA VAL A 55 3.42 -7.03 5.43
C VAL A 55 4.81 -6.56 5.85
N ILE A 56 5.71 -6.35 4.88
CA ILE A 56 7.07 -5.85 5.14
C ILE A 56 7.05 -4.47 5.80
N ILE A 57 6.21 -3.55 5.30
CA ILE A 57 6.05 -2.22 5.88
C ILE A 57 5.52 -2.33 7.32
N GLY A 58 4.50 -3.15 7.57
CA GLY A 58 3.96 -3.36 8.91
C GLY A 58 5.01 -3.86 9.90
N ILE A 59 5.81 -4.86 9.50
CA ILE A 59 6.92 -5.36 10.31
C ILE A 59 7.97 -4.26 10.53
N ALA A 60 8.35 -3.53 9.48
CA ALA A 60 9.33 -2.45 9.56
C ALA A 60 8.88 -1.33 10.51
N MET A 61 7.60 -0.97 10.49
CA MET A 61 7.00 0.03 11.39
C MET A 61 7.06 -0.42 12.85
N ILE A 62 6.82 -1.71 13.14
CA ILE A 62 6.92 -2.26 14.50
C ILE A 62 8.38 -2.24 14.97
N LEU A 63 9.31 -2.70 14.13
CA LEU A 63 10.74 -2.75 14.46
C LEU A 63 11.36 -1.35 14.60
N SER A 64 10.88 -0.40 13.82
CA SER A 64 11.39 0.98 13.76
C SER A 64 10.30 1.99 14.13
N ALA A 65 9.62 1.80 15.26
CA ALA A 65 8.50 2.66 15.68
C ALA A 65 8.84 4.16 15.74
N ARG A 66 10.11 4.51 16.03
CA ARG A 66 10.61 5.89 16.01
C ARG A 66 10.62 6.54 14.62
N ALA A 67 10.64 5.75 13.55
CA ALA A 67 10.62 6.23 12.18
C ALA A 67 9.18 6.48 11.67
N VAL A 68 8.15 6.18 12.46
CA VAL A 68 6.75 6.42 12.11
C VAL A 68 6.32 7.77 12.68
N ARG A 69 5.91 8.69 11.81
CA ARG A 69 5.43 10.02 12.18
C ARG A 69 4.07 10.26 11.55
N TRP A 70 3.02 9.97 12.32
CA TRP A 70 1.65 10.20 11.87
C TRP A 70 1.41 11.68 11.59
N GLN A 71 1.03 11.97 10.35
CA GLN A 71 0.74 13.32 9.91
C GLN A 71 -0.69 13.70 10.30
N THR A 72 -0.88 14.87 10.89
CA THR A 72 -2.19 15.47 11.18
C THR A 72 -2.50 16.64 10.25
N ALA A 73 -1.77 16.74 9.12
CA ALA A 73 -1.97 17.79 8.14
C ALA A 73 -3.37 17.72 7.53
N SER A 74 -3.90 18.88 7.12
CA SER A 74 -5.23 19.01 6.52
C SER A 74 -5.56 17.97 5.43
N PRO A 75 -4.64 17.63 4.48
CA PRO A 75 -4.92 16.61 3.47
C PRO A 75 -5.20 15.22 4.03
N VAL A 76 -4.54 14.83 5.12
CA VAL A 76 -4.72 13.52 5.77
C VAL A 76 -6.09 13.43 6.43
N VAL A 77 -6.49 14.51 7.12
CA VAL A 77 -7.81 14.60 7.76
C VAL A 77 -8.91 14.52 6.70
N VAL A 78 -8.80 15.28 5.61
CA VAL A 78 -9.76 15.25 4.50
C VAL A 78 -9.83 13.85 3.88
N LEU A 79 -8.69 13.17 3.70
CA LEU A 79 -8.68 11.82 3.17
C LEU A 79 -9.41 10.82 4.10
N ILE A 80 -9.21 10.92 5.41
CA ILE A 80 -9.92 10.09 6.39
C ILE A 80 -11.42 10.35 6.34
N LEU A 81 -11.83 11.63 6.32
CA LEU A 81 -13.24 12.01 6.18
C LEU A 81 -13.86 11.47 4.89
N MET A 82 -13.11 11.50 3.79
CA MET A 82 -13.55 10.93 2.51
C MET A 82 -13.75 9.41 2.59
N ILE A 83 -12.84 8.68 3.24
CA ILE A 83 -12.96 7.22 3.45
C ILE A 83 -14.22 6.88 4.26
N LEU A 84 -14.48 7.65 5.32
CA LEU A 84 -15.67 7.48 6.17
C LEU A 84 -16.95 7.80 5.40
N TRP A 85 -16.94 8.88 4.61
CA TRP A 85 -18.06 9.25 3.74
C TRP A 85 -18.38 8.17 2.70
N MET A 86 -17.36 7.60 2.05
CA MET A 86 -17.53 6.47 1.12
C MET A 86 -18.07 5.22 1.82
N GLY A 87 -17.69 4.97 3.07
CA GLY A 87 -18.26 3.89 3.87
C GLY A 87 -19.75 4.09 4.12
N LEU A 88 -20.14 5.31 4.51
CA LEU A 88 -21.54 5.66 4.74
C LEU A 88 -22.40 5.50 3.47
N THR A 89 -21.93 6.01 2.33
CA THR A 89 -22.66 5.89 1.06
C THR A 89 -22.72 4.45 0.54
N SER A 90 -21.73 3.61 0.88
CA SER A 90 -21.73 2.18 0.53
C SER A 90 -22.76 1.39 1.33
N VAL A 91 -22.99 1.75 2.61
CA VAL A 91 -24.04 1.12 3.44
C VAL A 91 -25.43 1.42 2.90
N THR A 92 -25.66 2.64 2.39
CA THR A 92 -26.95 3.06 1.84
C THR A 92 -27.08 2.82 0.33
N ALA A 93 -26.18 2.06 -0.29
CA ALA A 93 -26.15 1.88 -1.73
C ALA A 93 -27.31 0.99 -2.23
N ILE A 94 -27.91 1.38 -3.36
CA ILE A 94 -28.95 0.59 -4.06
C ILE A 94 -28.41 -0.80 -4.45
N LEU A 95 -27.14 -0.86 -4.87
CA LEU A 95 -26.41 -2.09 -5.19
C LEU A 95 -25.38 -2.36 -4.10
N SER A 96 -25.82 -2.92 -2.97
CA SER A 96 -24.98 -3.09 -1.78
C SER A 96 -23.74 -3.97 -2.02
N ASP A 97 -23.91 -5.15 -2.62
CA ASP A 97 -22.81 -6.11 -2.84
C ASP A 97 -21.63 -5.55 -3.68
N PRO A 98 -21.85 -5.04 -4.91
CA PRO A 98 -20.75 -4.49 -5.70
C PRO A 98 -20.17 -3.21 -5.08
N SER A 99 -20.99 -2.39 -4.42
CA SER A 99 -20.50 -1.20 -3.70
C SER A 99 -19.57 -1.58 -2.56
N TRP A 100 -19.90 -2.59 -1.76
CA TRP A 100 -19.05 -3.04 -0.66
C TRP A 100 -17.73 -3.63 -1.17
N SER A 101 -17.79 -4.45 -2.23
CA SER A 101 -16.57 -4.99 -2.86
C SER A 101 -15.64 -3.86 -3.36
N LYS A 102 -16.20 -2.83 -4.01
CA LYS A 102 -15.42 -1.66 -4.45
C LYS A 102 -14.91 -0.82 -3.30
N TYR A 103 -15.69 -0.65 -2.23
CA TYR A 103 -15.25 0.04 -1.04
C TYR A 103 -14.03 -0.62 -0.41
N VAL A 104 -14.03 -1.96 -0.30
CA VAL A 104 -12.87 -2.72 0.20
C VAL A 104 -11.63 -2.52 -0.67
N ASP A 105 -11.77 -2.48 -2.00
CA ASP A 105 -10.63 -2.22 -2.89
C ASP A 105 -10.06 -0.81 -2.72
N VAL A 106 -10.93 0.20 -2.64
CA VAL A 106 -10.53 1.59 -2.39
C VAL A 106 -9.87 1.74 -1.02
N LEU A 107 -10.41 1.08 0.01
CA LEU A 107 -9.90 1.12 1.37
C LEU A 107 -8.47 0.58 1.47
N LYS A 108 -8.16 -0.51 0.74
CA LYS A 108 -6.78 -1.06 0.69
C LYS A 108 -5.79 -0.03 0.14
N VAL A 109 -6.15 0.69 -0.92
CA VAL A 109 -5.27 1.67 -1.57
C VAL A 109 -5.12 2.93 -0.74
N LEU A 110 -6.24 3.52 -0.30
CA LEU A 110 -6.21 4.76 0.48
C LEU A 110 -5.67 4.56 1.90
N GLY A 111 -5.93 3.41 2.52
CA GLY A 111 -5.33 3.03 3.79
C GLY A 111 -3.81 2.95 3.69
N MET A 112 -3.29 2.37 2.61
CA MET A 112 -1.84 2.36 2.36
C MET A 112 -1.28 3.75 2.06
N ALA A 113 -2.03 4.63 1.40
CA ALA A 113 -1.61 6.02 1.20
C ALA A 113 -1.41 6.76 2.55
N LEU A 114 -2.29 6.51 3.53
CA LEU A 114 -2.13 7.04 4.90
C LEU A 114 -0.87 6.50 5.58
N VAL A 115 -0.60 5.20 5.45
CA VAL A 115 0.62 4.56 5.98
C VAL A 115 1.87 5.14 5.33
N VAL A 116 1.87 5.31 4.02
CA VAL A 116 2.98 5.95 3.28
C VAL A 116 3.20 7.37 3.77
N GLY A 117 2.13 8.16 3.97
CA GLY A 117 2.23 9.48 4.56
C GLY A 117 2.95 9.44 5.91
N ALA A 118 2.58 8.51 6.80
CA ALA A 118 3.21 8.39 8.11
C ALA A 118 4.72 8.05 8.08
N LEU A 119 5.23 7.53 6.97
CA LEU A 119 6.64 7.13 6.80
C LEU A 119 7.50 8.16 6.07
N VAL A 120 6.88 9.18 5.46
CA VAL A 120 7.56 10.21 4.66
C VAL A 120 7.69 11.54 5.41
N ALA A 121 6.91 11.76 6.48
CA ALA A 121 6.99 12.95 7.34
C ALA A 121 8.11 12.86 8.39
#